data_AF-A0A0A1F7M7-F1
#
_entry.id   AF-A0A0A1F7M7-F1
#
_cell.length_a   1.000
_cell.length_b   1.000
_cell.length_c   1.000
_cell.angle_alpha   90.00
_cell.angle_beta   90.00
_cell.angle_gamma   90.00
#
_symmetry.space_group_name_H-M   'P 1'
#
loop_
_entity.id
_entity.type
_entity.pdbx_description
1 polymer ?
#
loop_
_entity_poly.entity_id
_entity_poly.type
_entity_poly.pdbx_seq_one_letter_code
_entity_poly.pdbx_strand_id
1 'polypeptide(L)'
;MPMPGGWSLSMAWTRMCGQSWLGAVASFVGMWIVMMTAMMLPSLTPALWRYRQAIGRAGVARLDLLTVLVSAGYFFVWIVLGMAVFALGAGLAALEMQLPALARAVPLASGMVVLVAGALQFSGWKARQLACCLRAPEHAGALRRSAGAAWRHGLRLGLHCGYCCAGLTAVLLVIGVMDLYVMAAITAAITAERLAPGGERVARFIGAVIVMAGAFLIVRAVGIG
;
A
#
# COMPACT_ATOMS: atom_id res chain seq x y z
N MET A 1 20.62 8.65 -7.96
CA MET A 1 21.78 8.52 -8.86
C MET A 1 21.28 8.56 -10.30
N PRO A 2 21.84 9.40 -11.19
CA PRO A 2 21.42 9.44 -12.60
C PRO A 2 21.70 8.09 -13.26
N MET A 3 20.71 7.56 -13.99
CA MET A 3 20.76 6.28 -14.68
C MET A 3 20.64 6.46 -16.21
N PRO A 4 21.16 5.51 -17.00
CA PRO A 4 20.93 5.48 -18.44
C PRO A 4 19.41 5.50 -18.75
N GLY A 5 18.99 6.41 -19.63
CA GLY A 5 17.56 6.62 -19.94
C GLY A 5 16.93 7.86 -19.27
N GLY A 6 17.73 8.75 -18.67
CA GLY A 6 17.27 10.08 -18.25
C GLY A 6 16.45 10.12 -16.96
N TRP A 7 16.56 9.10 -16.12
CA TRP A 7 15.86 9.00 -14.83
C TRP A 7 16.85 8.83 -13.66
N SER A 8 16.36 8.96 -12.43
CA SER A 8 17.18 8.87 -11.22
C SER A 8 16.77 7.71 -10.31
N LEU A 9 17.73 6.83 -9.97
CA LEU A 9 17.55 5.81 -8.95
C LEU A 9 17.46 6.47 -7.57
N SER A 10 16.40 6.16 -6.82
CA SER A 10 16.24 6.64 -5.43
C SER A 10 17.29 6.02 -4.51
N MET A 11 17.87 6.85 -3.64
CA MET A 11 18.86 6.41 -2.64
C MET A 11 18.26 5.47 -1.60
N ALA A 12 16.93 5.42 -1.47
CA ALA A 12 16.24 4.51 -0.55
C ALA A 12 16.49 3.03 -0.85
N TRP A 13 16.86 2.69 -2.08
CA TRP A 13 17.12 1.31 -2.53
C TRP A 13 18.60 0.94 -2.47
N THR A 14 19.47 1.88 -2.11
CA THR A 14 20.92 1.71 -2.06
C THR A 14 21.44 1.80 -0.63
N ARG A 15 22.44 0.98 -0.30
CA ARG A 15 23.13 1.10 0.99
C ARG A 15 23.96 2.38 1.00
N MET A 16 23.84 3.15 2.09
CA MET A 16 24.77 4.24 2.36
C MET A 16 26.15 3.68 2.73
N CYS A 17 27.23 4.38 2.37
CA CYS A 17 28.59 3.98 2.71
C CYS A 17 28.74 3.82 4.24
N GLY A 18 29.19 2.65 4.67
CA GLY A 18 29.34 2.30 6.10
C GLY A 18 28.10 1.69 6.77
N GLN A 19 26.98 1.53 6.07
CA GLN A 19 25.75 0.95 6.63
C GLN A 19 25.64 -0.56 6.36
N SER A 20 25.30 -1.34 7.39
CA SER A 20 24.99 -2.77 7.23
C SER A 20 23.65 -2.97 6.48
N TRP A 21 23.48 -4.12 5.82
CA TRP A 21 22.20 -4.48 5.19
C TRP A 21 21.03 -4.44 6.17
N LEU A 22 21.22 -4.94 7.39
CA LEU A 22 20.24 -4.86 8.46
C LEU A 22 19.88 -3.41 8.82
N GLY A 23 20.87 -2.51 8.86
CA GLY A 23 20.64 -1.09 9.10
C GLY A 23 19.79 -0.41 8.02
N ALA A 24 20.05 -0.73 6.74
CA ALA A 24 19.29 -0.19 5.62
C ALA A 24 17.85 -0.74 5.58
N VAL A 25 17.67 -2.03 5.86
CA VAL A 25 16.35 -2.65 5.99
C VAL A 25 15.58 -2.01 7.15
N ALA A 26 16.21 -1.88 8.33
CA ALA A 26 15.56 -1.32 9.51
C ALA A 26 15.15 0.15 9.31
N SER A 27 16.00 0.96 8.66
CA SER A 27 15.66 2.36 8.37
C SER A 27 14.52 2.47 7.36
N PHE A 28 14.54 1.67 6.29
CA PHE A 28 13.47 1.65 5.29
C PHE A 28 12.16 1.18 5.91
N VAL A 29 12.17 0.07 6.64
CA VAL A 29 10.98 -0.48 7.31
C VAL A 29 10.46 0.48 8.36
N GLY A 30 11.33 1.14 9.12
CA GLY A 30 10.92 2.18 10.09
C GLY A 30 10.20 3.33 9.42
N MET A 31 10.78 3.90 8.37
CA MET A 31 10.16 4.99 7.60
C MET A 31 8.85 4.53 6.92
N TRP A 32 8.86 3.33 6.34
CA TRP A 32 7.70 2.70 5.72
C TRP A 32 6.55 2.51 6.70
N ILE A 33 6.83 2.01 7.91
CA ILE A 33 5.81 1.85 8.95
C ILE A 33 5.23 3.21 9.31
N VAL A 34 6.06 4.23 9.57
CA VAL A 34 5.57 5.56 9.95
C VAL A 34 4.68 6.14 8.85
N MET A 35 5.13 6.08 7.60
CA MET A 35 4.36 6.49 6.43
C MET A 35 3.04 5.72 6.33
N MET A 36 3.08 4.39 6.27
CA MET A 36 1.90 3.57 6.06
C MET A 36 0.93 3.67 7.24
N THR A 37 1.44 3.86 8.45
CA THR A 37 0.63 4.16 9.63
C THR A 37 -0.11 5.47 9.43
N ALA A 38 0.57 6.55 9.05
CA ALA A 38 -0.07 7.85 8.80
C ALA A 38 -1.13 7.78 7.69
N MET A 39 -0.83 7.07 6.59
CA MET A 39 -1.73 6.94 5.45
C MET A 39 -2.94 6.04 5.73
N MET A 40 -2.74 4.97 6.49
CA MET A 40 -3.76 3.93 6.68
C MET A 40 -4.56 4.11 7.97
N LEU A 41 -4.12 4.96 8.91
CA LEU A 41 -4.88 5.31 10.11
C LEU A 41 -6.33 5.72 9.78
N PRO A 42 -6.59 6.61 8.79
CA PRO A 42 -7.95 7.02 8.43
C PRO A 42 -8.81 5.85 7.94
N SER A 43 -8.19 4.85 7.32
CA SER A 43 -8.88 3.65 6.86
C SER A 43 -9.16 2.64 7.98
N LEU A 44 -8.35 2.67 9.04
CA LEU A 44 -8.45 1.79 10.20
C LEU A 44 -9.51 2.28 11.19
N THR A 45 -9.66 3.60 11.35
CA THR A 45 -10.56 4.20 12.35
C THR A 45 -12.01 3.74 12.25
N PRO A 46 -12.69 3.72 11.07
CA PRO A 46 -14.07 3.23 11.00
C PRO A 46 -14.18 1.72 11.25
N ALA A 47 -13.17 0.93 10.86
CA ALA A 47 -13.15 -0.51 11.09
C ALA A 47 -12.98 -0.83 12.59
N LEU A 48 -12.03 -0.15 13.25
CA LEU A 48 -11.81 -0.23 14.70
C LEU A 48 -13.03 0.23 15.50
N TRP A 49 -13.67 1.33 15.07
CA TRP A 49 -14.87 1.84 15.71
C TRP A 49 -16.01 0.83 15.71
N ARG A 50 -16.28 0.20 14.55
CA ARG A 50 -17.30 -0.85 14.42
C ARG A 50 -16.95 -2.09 15.25
N TYR A 51 -15.68 -2.50 15.28
CA TYR A 51 -15.21 -3.60 16.11
C TYR A 51 -15.44 -3.31 17.60
N ARG A 52 -15.10 -2.11 18.06
CA ARG A 52 -15.34 -1.67 19.44
C ARG A 52 -16.83 -1.61 19.77
N GLN A 53 -17.69 -1.14 18.85
CA GLN A 53 -19.15 -1.16 19.05
C GLN A 53 -19.71 -2.58 19.15
N ALA A 54 -19.26 -3.51 18.31
CA ALA A 54 -19.71 -4.90 18.34
C ALA A 54 -19.30 -5.61 19.65
N ILE A 55 -18.09 -5.35 20.15
CA ILE A 55 -17.58 -5.95 21.38
C ILE A 55 -18.10 -5.25 22.64
N GLY A 56 -18.27 -3.93 22.60
CA GLY A 56 -18.85 -3.15 23.70
C GLY A 56 -20.28 -3.59 24.02
N ARG A 57 -21.08 -3.89 22.98
CA ARG A 57 -22.41 -4.51 23.14
C ARG A 57 -22.37 -5.91 23.77
N ALA A 58 -21.25 -6.62 23.64
CA ALA A 58 -21.06 -7.96 24.17
C ALA A 58 -20.46 -8.00 25.60
N GLY A 59 -20.19 -6.84 26.23
CA GLY A 59 -19.78 -6.74 27.64
C GLY A 59 -18.40 -7.35 27.96
N VAL A 60 -17.46 -7.36 27.00
CA VAL A 60 -16.17 -8.05 27.17
C VAL A 60 -15.17 -7.21 27.98
N ALA A 61 -14.74 -7.71 29.14
CA ALA A 61 -13.57 -7.19 29.84
C ALA A 61 -12.31 -7.41 28.97
N ARG A 62 -11.44 -6.38 28.83
CA ARG A 62 -10.20 -6.33 28.00
C ARG A 62 -10.35 -5.81 26.56
N LEU A 63 -11.36 -4.98 26.30
CA LEU A 63 -11.60 -4.34 24.99
C LEU A 63 -10.35 -3.64 24.41
N ASP A 64 -9.56 -2.98 25.25
CA ASP A 64 -8.30 -2.34 24.81
C ASP A 64 -7.22 -3.33 24.38
N LEU A 65 -7.03 -4.42 25.14
CA LEU A 65 -6.05 -5.46 24.78
C LEU A 65 -6.41 -6.11 23.44
N LEU A 66 -7.71 -6.40 23.21
CA LEU A 66 -8.17 -6.95 21.93
C LEU A 66 -7.98 -5.95 20.78
N THR A 67 -8.21 -4.66 21.02
CA THR A 67 -8.01 -3.60 20.02
C THR A 67 -6.53 -3.50 19.64
N VAL A 68 -5.63 -3.49 20.63
CA VAL A 68 -4.17 -3.50 20.40
C VAL A 68 -3.75 -4.71 19.59
N LEU A 69 -4.32 -5.89 19.87
CA LEU A 69 -3.95 -7.12 19.18
C LEU A 69 -4.44 -7.17 17.72
N VAL A 70 -5.61 -6.59 17.43
CA VAL A 70 -6.07 -6.39 16.05
C VAL A 70 -5.14 -5.43 15.31
N SER A 71 -4.80 -4.30 15.92
CA SER A 71 -3.87 -3.32 15.33
C SER A 71 -2.49 -3.94 15.09
N ALA A 72 -1.97 -4.72 16.03
CA ALA A 72 -0.67 -5.37 15.90
C ALA A 72 -0.66 -6.37 14.72
N GLY A 73 -1.72 -7.18 14.56
CA GLY A 73 -1.86 -8.06 13.40
C GLY A 73 -1.95 -7.29 12.08
N TYR A 74 -2.61 -6.13 12.07
CA TYR A 74 -2.69 -5.26 10.90
C TYR A 74 -1.31 -4.70 10.51
N PHE A 75 -0.58 -4.11 11.45
CA PHE A 75 0.74 -3.54 11.21
C PHE A 75 1.77 -4.61 10.85
N PHE A 76 1.65 -5.82 11.39
CA PHE A 76 2.52 -6.94 11.02
C PHE A 76 2.48 -7.24 9.51
N VAL A 77 1.29 -7.22 8.89
CA VAL A 77 1.16 -7.39 7.44
C VAL A 77 1.91 -6.28 6.67
N TRP A 78 1.83 -5.04 7.14
CA TRP A 78 2.54 -3.92 6.52
C TRP A 78 4.05 -3.99 6.67
N ILE A 79 4.55 -4.53 7.78
CA ILE A 79 5.98 -4.79 7.99
C ILE A 79 6.45 -5.82 6.97
N VAL A 80 5.76 -6.96 6.87
CA VAL A 80 6.10 -8.02 5.90
C VAL A 80 6.05 -7.48 4.47
N LEU A 81 5.06 -6.65 4.14
CA LEU A 81 4.96 -6.02 2.83
C LEU A 81 6.12 -5.06 2.58
N GLY A 82 6.48 -4.22 3.55
CA GLY A 82 7.62 -3.29 3.43
C GLY A 82 8.94 -4.03 3.23
N MET A 83 9.15 -5.14 3.94
CA MET A 83 10.30 -6.03 3.75
C MET A 83 10.35 -6.60 2.33
N ALA A 84 9.23 -7.11 1.81
CA ALA A 84 9.15 -7.66 0.46
C ALA A 84 9.41 -6.58 -0.61
N VAL A 85 8.85 -5.39 -0.42
CA VAL A 85 9.07 -4.22 -1.29
C VAL A 85 10.53 -3.79 -1.27
N PHE A 86 11.16 -3.74 -0.10
CA PHE A 86 12.60 -3.43 0.01
C PHE A 86 13.46 -4.46 -0.71
N ALA A 87 13.20 -5.75 -0.49
CA ALA A 87 13.94 -6.82 -1.15
C ALA A 87 13.80 -6.75 -2.68
N LEU A 88 12.59 -6.51 -3.18
CA LEU A 88 12.32 -6.37 -4.61
C LEU A 88 13.02 -5.13 -5.19
N GLY A 89 12.89 -3.97 -4.54
CA GLY A 89 13.50 -2.72 -4.99
C GLY A 89 15.03 -2.76 -4.94
N ALA A 90 15.62 -3.32 -3.88
CA ALA A 90 17.07 -3.50 -3.77
C ALA A 90 17.59 -4.52 -4.80
N GLY A 91 16.85 -5.59 -5.07
CA GLY A 91 17.18 -6.58 -6.11
C GLY A 91 17.14 -5.99 -7.51
N LEU A 92 16.08 -5.23 -7.82
CA LEU A 92 15.96 -4.49 -9.09
C LEU A 92 17.08 -3.48 -9.25
N ALA A 93 17.36 -2.68 -8.22
CA ALA A 93 18.46 -1.70 -8.24
C ALA A 93 19.83 -2.37 -8.50
N ALA A 94 20.07 -3.55 -7.90
CA ALA A 94 21.30 -4.30 -8.14
C ALA A 94 21.40 -4.82 -9.59
N LEU A 95 20.29 -5.29 -10.17
CA LEU A 95 20.24 -5.74 -11.57
C LEU A 95 20.39 -4.58 -12.55
N GLU A 96 19.78 -3.44 -12.28
CA GLU A 96 19.88 -2.22 -13.09
C GLU A 96 21.33 -1.70 -13.17
N MET A 97 22.09 -1.81 -12.07
CA MET A 97 23.51 -1.46 -12.07
C MET A 97 24.38 -2.42 -12.89
N GLN A 98 23.96 -3.69 -13.04
CA GLN A 98 24.70 -4.70 -13.79
C GLN A 98 24.35 -4.71 -15.29
N LEU A 99 23.11 -4.34 -15.64
CA LEU A 99 22.58 -4.46 -17.00
C LEU A 99 22.08 -3.11 -17.53
N PRO A 100 22.90 -2.38 -18.32
CA PRO A 100 22.51 -1.07 -18.86
C PRO A 100 21.35 -1.13 -19.87
N ALA A 101 21.08 -2.31 -20.44
CA ALA A 101 19.88 -2.56 -21.24
C ALA A 101 18.60 -2.55 -20.38
N LEU A 102 18.68 -3.11 -19.16
CA LEU A 102 17.57 -3.12 -18.21
C LEU A 102 17.28 -1.69 -17.71
N ALA A 103 18.32 -0.92 -17.37
CA ALA A 103 18.20 0.47 -16.92
C ALA A 103 17.44 1.37 -17.93
N ARG A 104 17.59 1.13 -19.23
CA ARG A 104 16.84 1.86 -20.28
C ARG A 104 15.38 1.44 -20.39
N ALA A 105 15.03 0.22 -19.99
CA ALA A 105 13.66 -0.28 -20.03
C ALA A 105 12.83 0.14 -18.79
N VAL A 106 13.49 0.60 -17.71
CA VAL A 106 12.83 0.98 -16.44
C VAL A 106 11.73 2.03 -16.61
N PRO A 107 11.91 3.13 -17.36
CA PRO A 107 10.84 4.12 -17.55
C PRO A 107 9.59 3.54 -18.23
N LEU A 108 9.79 2.59 -19.14
CA LEU A 108 8.69 1.94 -19.86
C LEU A 108 8.01 0.89 -18.97
N ALA A 109 8.79 0.10 -18.23
CA ALA A 109 8.29 -0.87 -17.27
C ALA A 109 7.51 -0.19 -16.12
N SER A 110 8.00 0.94 -15.63
CA SER A 110 7.34 1.71 -14.58
C SER A 110 6.02 2.32 -15.06
N GLY A 111 5.99 2.87 -16.28
CA GLY A 111 4.76 3.30 -16.94
C GLY A 111 3.75 2.16 -17.12
N MET A 112 4.20 0.96 -17.50
CA MET A 112 3.35 -0.24 -17.60
C MET A 112 2.80 -0.67 -16.24
N VAL A 113 3.61 -0.65 -15.17
CA VAL A 113 3.15 -0.96 -13.81
C VAL A 113 2.06 0.03 -13.37
N VAL A 114 2.25 1.33 -13.61
CA VAL A 114 1.26 2.37 -13.30
C VAL A 114 -0.01 2.16 -14.11
N LEU A 115 0.10 1.86 -15.40
CA LEU A 115 -1.03 1.63 -16.28
C LEU A 115 -1.84 0.39 -15.87
N VAL A 116 -1.17 -0.73 -15.56
CA VAL A 116 -1.80 -1.95 -15.05
C VAL A 116 -2.44 -1.68 -13.68
N ALA A 117 -1.76 -0.97 -12.78
CA ALA A 117 -2.31 -0.60 -11.48
C ALA A 117 -3.58 0.26 -11.62
N GLY A 118 -3.61 1.20 -12.57
CA GLY A 118 -4.79 1.99 -12.92
C GLY A 118 -5.92 1.14 -13.51
N ALA A 119 -5.60 0.25 -14.45
CA ALA A 119 -6.55 -0.69 -15.05
C ALA A 119 -7.20 -1.61 -14.00
N LEU A 120 -6.40 -2.09 -13.04
CA LEU A 120 -6.89 -2.89 -11.92
C LEU A 120 -7.86 -2.12 -11.01
N GLN A 121 -7.81 -0.78 -10.98
CA GLN A 121 -8.81 0.00 -10.24
C GLN A 121 -10.21 -0.06 -10.86
N PHE A 122 -10.31 -0.27 -12.17
CA PHE A 122 -11.59 -0.45 -12.87
C PHE A 122 -12.18 -1.85 -12.68
N SER A 123 -11.39 -2.79 -12.14
CA SER A 123 -11.85 -4.16 -11.94
C SER A 123 -13.05 -4.19 -10.99
N GLY A 124 -14.14 -4.82 -11.43
CA GLY A 124 -15.28 -5.14 -10.55
C GLY A 124 -14.87 -5.97 -9.32
N TRP A 125 -13.69 -6.59 -9.34
CA TRP A 125 -13.06 -7.18 -8.17
C TRP A 125 -12.78 -6.15 -7.06
N LYS A 126 -12.23 -4.97 -7.38
CA LYS A 126 -11.96 -3.92 -6.38
C LYS A 126 -13.25 -3.43 -5.74
N ALA A 127 -14.30 -3.21 -6.54
CA ALA A 127 -15.63 -2.83 -6.05
C ALA A 127 -16.24 -3.87 -5.10
N ARG A 128 -16.14 -5.17 -5.45
CA ARG A 128 -16.56 -6.28 -4.58
C ARG A 128 -15.73 -6.34 -3.30
N GLN A 129 -14.41 -6.18 -3.38
CA GLN A 129 -13.51 -6.18 -2.23
C GLN A 129 -13.86 -5.04 -1.26
N LEU A 130 -14.11 -3.84 -1.78
CA LEU A 130 -14.47 -2.66 -1.00
C LEU A 130 -15.82 -2.86 -0.30
N ALA A 131 -16.81 -3.37 -1.02
CA ALA A 131 -18.13 -3.70 -0.48
C ALA A 131 -18.05 -4.79 0.60
N CYS A 132 -17.24 -5.83 0.39
CA CYS A 132 -16.99 -6.87 1.39
C CYS A 132 -16.28 -6.31 2.64
N CYS A 133 -15.27 -5.45 2.48
CA CYS A 133 -14.60 -4.79 3.60
C CYS A 133 -15.57 -3.92 4.43
N LEU A 134 -16.54 -3.28 3.78
CA LEU A 134 -17.57 -2.47 4.43
C LEU A 134 -18.67 -3.32 5.11
N ARG A 135 -19.05 -4.47 4.51
CA ARG A 135 -20.12 -5.39 4.98
C ARG A 135 -19.65 -6.54 5.87
N ALA A 136 -18.34 -6.72 6.07
CA ALA A 136 -17.81 -7.80 6.90
C ALA A 136 -18.14 -7.79 8.42
N PRO A 137 -18.78 -6.78 9.06
CA PRO A 137 -18.93 -6.85 10.51
C PRO A 137 -20.18 -7.63 10.99
N GLU A 138 -21.09 -8.08 10.12
CA GLU A 138 -22.31 -8.76 10.59
C GLU A 138 -22.06 -10.15 11.19
N HIS A 139 -20.95 -10.81 10.85
CA HIS A 139 -20.58 -12.11 11.43
C HIS A 139 -19.66 -12.02 12.66
N ALA A 140 -19.30 -10.80 13.10
CA ALA A 140 -18.43 -10.60 14.27
C ALA A 140 -19.13 -10.88 15.60
N GLY A 141 -20.48 -10.95 15.61
CA GLY A 141 -21.26 -11.27 16.82
C GLY A 141 -20.98 -12.67 17.39
N ALA A 142 -20.48 -13.61 16.57
CA ALA A 142 -20.20 -14.97 16.99
C ALA A 142 -18.71 -15.27 17.26
N LEU A 143 -17.77 -14.45 16.76
CA LEU A 143 -16.33 -14.77 16.77
C LEU A 143 -15.55 -14.18 17.96
N ARG A 144 -15.92 -14.66 19.15
CA ARG A 144 -15.03 -15.23 20.19
C ARG A 144 -13.99 -14.32 20.87
N ARG A 145 -14.17 -14.21 22.20
CA ARG A 145 -13.38 -13.60 23.29
C ARG A 145 -11.88 -13.99 23.40
N SER A 146 -11.28 -14.59 22.37
CA SER A 146 -9.91 -15.11 22.42
C SER A 146 -8.91 -14.19 21.71
N ALA A 147 -7.74 -13.98 22.33
CA ALA A 147 -6.62 -13.22 21.76
C ALA A 147 -6.25 -13.68 20.33
N GLY A 148 -6.20 -14.99 20.07
CA GLY A 148 -5.90 -15.52 18.73
C GLY A 148 -6.93 -15.17 17.66
N ALA A 149 -8.21 -14.95 18.03
CA ALA A 149 -9.22 -14.51 17.07
C ALA A 149 -9.03 -13.03 16.69
N ALA A 150 -8.72 -12.17 17.66
CA ALA A 150 -8.40 -10.76 17.44
C ALA A 150 -7.16 -10.60 16.53
N TRP A 151 -6.08 -11.35 16.79
CA TRP A 151 -4.88 -11.34 15.94
C TRP A 151 -5.18 -11.74 14.49
N ARG A 152 -5.89 -12.86 14.28
CA ARG A 152 -6.29 -13.32 12.93
C ARG A 152 -7.22 -12.34 12.23
N HIS A 153 -8.07 -11.64 12.99
CA HIS A 153 -8.92 -10.60 12.44
C HIS A 153 -8.08 -9.41 11.95
N GLY A 154 -7.10 -8.97 12.73
CA GLY A 154 -6.11 -7.96 12.33
C GLY A 154 -5.33 -8.35 11.07
N LEU A 155 -4.83 -9.59 11.00
CA LEU A 155 -4.13 -10.12 9.81
C LEU A 155 -5.02 -10.10 8.56
N ARG A 156 -6.26 -10.59 8.66
CA ARG A 156 -7.20 -10.58 7.53
C ARG A 156 -7.53 -9.17 7.07
N LEU A 157 -7.74 -8.25 8.03
CA LEU A 157 -7.96 -6.85 7.74
C LEU A 157 -6.75 -6.24 7.01
N GLY A 158 -5.54 -6.51 7.49
CA GLY A 158 -4.28 -6.08 6.87
C GLY A 158 -4.13 -6.59 5.45
N LEU A 159 -4.35 -7.90 5.23
CA LEU A 159 -4.28 -8.51 3.91
C LEU A 159 -5.32 -7.93 2.95
N HIS A 160 -6.58 -7.81 3.38
CA HIS A 160 -7.64 -7.22 2.55
C HIS A 160 -7.34 -5.76 2.19
N CYS A 161 -6.88 -4.96 3.15
CA CYS A 161 -6.45 -3.59 2.89
C CYS A 161 -5.25 -3.55 1.92
N GLY A 162 -4.26 -4.41 2.14
CA GLY A 162 -3.09 -4.55 1.28
C GLY A 162 -3.48 -4.87 -0.17
N TYR A 163 -4.31 -5.88 -0.40
CA TYR A 163 -4.78 -6.24 -1.74
C TYR A 163 -5.60 -5.12 -2.40
N CYS A 164 -6.46 -4.44 -1.64
CA CYS A 164 -7.32 -3.40 -2.20
C CYS A 164 -6.53 -2.12 -2.55
N CYS A 165 -5.52 -1.79 -1.75
CA CYS A 165 -4.65 -0.63 -1.95
C CYS A 165 -3.41 -0.95 -2.81
N ALA A 166 -3.17 -2.22 -3.18
CA ALA A 166 -1.95 -2.68 -3.84
C ALA A 166 -1.61 -1.85 -5.08
N GLY A 167 -2.60 -1.51 -5.91
CA GLY A 167 -2.40 -0.67 -7.09
C GLY A 167 -1.91 0.74 -6.73
N LEU A 168 -2.52 1.38 -5.72
CA LEU A 168 -2.09 2.71 -5.27
C LEU A 168 -0.72 2.66 -4.61
N THR A 169 -0.43 1.63 -3.82
CA THR A 169 0.90 1.41 -3.25
C THR A 169 1.96 1.20 -4.33
N ALA A 170 1.63 0.47 -5.41
CA ALA A 170 2.54 0.30 -6.54
C ALA A 170 2.81 1.64 -7.26
N VAL A 171 1.79 2.46 -7.45
CA VAL A 171 1.93 3.82 -8.00
C VAL A 171 2.80 4.70 -7.10
N LEU A 172 2.58 4.67 -5.78
CA LEU A 172 3.42 5.39 -4.80
C LEU A 172 4.89 4.99 -4.93
N LEU A 173 5.16 3.69 -5.08
CA LEU A 173 6.51 3.15 -5.21
C LEU A 173 7.20 3.57 -6.50
N VAL A 174 6.45 3.60 -7.61
CA VAL A 174 6.97 3.98 -8.93
C VAL A 174 7.22 5.48 -9.04
N ILE A 175 6.25 6.30 -8.65
CA ILE A 175 6.35 7.76 -8.80
C ILE A 175 7.31 8.34 -7.77
N GLY A 176 7.37 7.76 -6.58
CA GLY A 176 8.38 8.09 -5.59
C GLY A 176 7.84 8.05 -4.17
N VAL A 177 8.36 7.11 -3.38
CA VAL A 177 7.99 6.97 -1.96
C VAL A 177 8.39 8.19 -1.11
N MET A 178 9.27 9.05 -1.63
CA MET A 178 9.80 10.22 -0.93
C MET A 178 9.09 11.53 -1.28
N ASP A 179 8.13 11.51 -2.22
CA ASP A 179 7.39 12.71 -2.59
C ASP A 179 6.15 12.89 -1.69
N LEU A 180 6.22 13.89 -0.81
CA LEU A 180 5.15 14.24 0.13
C LEU A 180 3.81 14.57 -0.57
N TYR A 181 3.83 15.13 -1.78
CA TYR A 181 2.61 15.43 -2.54
C TYR A 181 1.98 14.14 -3.07
N VAL A 182 2.78 13.23 -3.62
CA VAL A 182 2.30 11.91 -4.08
C VAL A 182 1.75 11.12 -2.89
N MET A 183 2.44 11.17 -1.76
CA MET A 183 1.99 10.56 -0.52
C MET A 183 0.63 11.11 -0.08
N ALA A 184 0.48 12.44 -0.02
CA ALA A 184 -0.76 13.09 0.36
C ALA A 184 -1.90 12.77 -0.62
N ALA A 185 -1.63 12.80 -1.93
CA ALA A 185 -2.60 12.48 -2.97
C ALA A 185 -3.09 11.04 -2.88
N ILE A 186 -2.18 10.07 -2.66
CA ILE A 186 -2.54 8.65 -2.52
C ILE A 186 -3.31 8.41 -1.22
N THR A 187 -2.93 9.07 -0.13
CA THR A 187 -3.68 9.02 1.13
C THR A 187 -5.10 9.54 0.94
N ALA A 188 -5.24 10.70 0.29
CA ALA A 188 -6.53 11.29 -0.02
C ALA A 188 -7.36 10.38 -0.93
N ALA A 189 -6.73 9.76 -1.94
CA ALA A 189 -7.38 8.80 -2.84
C ALA A 189 -7.90 7.57 -2.08
N ILE A 190 -7.07 6.92 -1.25
CA ILE A 190 -7.47 5.76 -0.44
C ILE A 190 -8.60 6.13 0.53
N THR A 191 -8.49 7.30 1.15
CA THR A 191 -9.48 7.81 2.09
C THR A 191 -10.81 8.10 1.39
N ALA A 192 -10.76 8.76 0.23
CA ALA A 192 -11.93 9.08 -0.59
C ALA A 192 -12.61 7.81 -1.11
N GLU A 193 -11.86 6.81 -1.55
CA GLU A 193 -12.42 5.51 -1.96
C GLU A 193 -13.20 4.85 -0.82
N ARG A 194 -12.70 4.93 0.41
CA ARG A 194 -13.31 4.24 1.56
C ARG A 194 -14.43 5.01 2.24
N LEU A 195 -14.39 6.33 2.25
CA LEU A 195 -15.34 7.17 2.98
C LEU A 195 -16.46 7.74 2.09
N ALA A 196 -16.27 7.82 0.78
CA ALA A 196 -17.28 8.41 -0.09
C ALA A 196 -18.52 7.51 -0.26
N PRO A 197 -19.75 8.07 -0.16
CA PRO A 197 -20.96 7.37 -0.56
C PRO A 197 -20.91 7.12 -2.08
N GLY A 198 -20.55 5.89 -2.47
CA GLY A 198 -20.27 5.52 -3.87
C GLY A 198 -18.79 5.36 -4.20
N GLY A 199 -17.98 4.84 -3.27
CA GLY A 199 -16.53 4.59 -3.43
C GLY A 199 -16.12 3.88 -4.73
N GLU A 200 -17.01 3.10 -5.36
CA GLU A 200 -16.77 2.53 -6.69
C GLU A 200 -16.59 3.60 -7.78
N ARG A 201 -17.39 4.68 -7.76
CA ARG A 201 -17.29 5.77 -8.74
C ARG A 201 -16.00 6.59 -8.52
N VAL A 202 -15.60 6.77 -7.26
CA VAL A 202 -14.34 7.41 -6.87
C VAL A 202 -13.15 6.56 -7.31
N ALA A 203 -13.17 5.25 -7.07
CA ALA A 203 -12.12 4.33 -7.51
C ALA A 203 -11.98 4.30 -9.04
N ARG A 204 -13.09 4.37 -9.80
CA ARG A 204 -13.04 4.49 -11.27
C ARG A 204 -12.42 5.81 -11.72
N PHE A 205 -12.75 6.92 -11.06
CA PHE A 205 -12.16 8.22 -11.38
C PHE A 205 -10.64 8.23 -11.10
N ILE A 206 -10.21 7.74 -9.94
CA ILE A 206 -8.80 7.62 -9.58
C ILE A 206 -8.08 6.67 -10.55
N GLY A 207 -8.72 5.56 -10.92
CA GLY A 207 -8.23 4.63 -11.93
C GLY A 207 -7.99 5.34 -13.28
N ALA A 208 -8.92 6.18 -13.72
CA ALA A 208 -8.78 6.94 -14.97
C ALA A 208 -7.58 7.88 -14.92
N VAL A 209 -7.43 8.63 -13.83
CA VAL A 209 -6.29 9.52 -13.62
C VAL A 209 -4.96 8.75 -13.67
N ILE A 210 -4.89 7.59 -13.00
CA ILE A 210 -3.69 6.76 -12.97
C ILE A 210 -3.39 6.14 -14.34
N VAL A 211 -4.40 5.66 -15.07
CA VAL A 211 -4.21 5.15 -16.44
C VAL A 211 -3.70 6.25 -17.36
N MET A 212 -4.26 7.47 -17.28
CA MET A 212 -3.77 8.60 -18.07
C MET A 212 -2.33 8.96 -17.69
N ALA A 213 -1.99 8.96 -16.40
CA ALA A 213 -0.62 9.20 -15.95
C ALA A 213 0.34 8.11 -16.45
N GLY A 214 -0.04 6.82 -16.38
CA GLY A 214 0.75 5.71 -16.90
C GLY A 214 0.96 5.79 -18.41
N ALA A 215 -0.09 6.09 -19.17
CA ALA A 215 -0.02 6.30 -20.61
C ALA A 215 0.89 7.48 -20.96
N PHE A 216 0.78 8.60 -20.23
CA PHE A 216 1.65 9.76 -20.41
C PHE A 216 3.12 9.41 -20.14
N LEU A 217 3.41 8.64 -19.09
CA LEU A 217 4.77 8.17 -18.80
C LEU A 217 5.34 7.29 -19.92
N ILE A 218 4.52 6.39 -20.49
CA ILE A 218 4.92 5.55 -21.62
C ILE A 218 5.19 6.39 -22.87
N VAL A 219 4.30 7.32 -23.20
CA VAL A 219 4.46 8.22 -24.36
C VAL A 219 5.72 9.07 -24.21
N ARG A 220 5.98 9.60 -23.00
CA ARG A 220 7.23 10.30 -22.69
C ARG A 220 8.43 9.37 -22.87
N ALA A 221 8.41 8.17 -22.32
CA ALA A 221 9.52 7.23 -22.45
C ALA A 221 9.84 6.86 -23.91
N VAL A 222 8.81 6.73 -24.76
CA VAL A 222 8.97 6.44 -26.19
C VAL A 222 9.39 7.68 -26.99
N GLY A 223 8.89 8.87 -26.64
CA GLY A 223 9.21 10.12 -27.34
C GLY A 223 10.58 10.73 -26.99
N ILE A 224 11.28 10.19 -26.00
CA ILE A 224 12.65 10.59 -25.61
C ILE A 224 13.70 9.56 -26.09
N GLY A 225 13.27 8.45 -26.72
CA GLY A 225 14.14 7.43 -27.32
C GLY A 225 14.47 7.73 -28.77
#